data_AF-A0AAD1QY64-F1
#
_entry.id   AF-A0AAD1QY64-F1
#
_cell.length_a   1.000
_cell.length_b   1.000
_cell.length_c   1.000
_cell.angle_alpha   90.00
_cell.angle_beta   90.00
_cell.angle_gamma   90.00
#
_symmetry.space_group_name_H-M   'P 1'
#
loop_
_entity.id
_entity.type
_entity.pdbx_description
1 polymer ?
#
loop_
_entity_poly.entity_id
_entity_poly.type
_entity_poly.pdbx_seq_one_letter_code
_entity_poly.pdbx_strand_id
1 'polypeptide(L)'
;MEPCGVICEGLYISVAFKMLLLILGSWAVFLRRPSSSLPRLVEFHALLLLLLFLLLMSYWLFYGVRVLGGNEKNLLGVVQYSASLLDALIFIHYLAVVLLELRQLQPFFFLKVMRSRDGESRFYSLGKLSIQRAALFVLENYHKDFPVFKSSYLAAKKPAKQSQILGVKMYNVDGPEESTVRQSQSLISTSSSYKERYYEEAEYARKVRKRKARLVISINEAFCQLQRLSEQDKEGKSPYVLHPRDAAQSIFPLIAQSLQRYLRTTRQAHLHSMESIIQHLTMCLTHNMSPQAFLEEYLQPGPLVQYQMIPTGVWTLVSEEPVTRPIRSNMTFCLQSIDSNLVVTVSGVPTLRLNETFIPPTSHRFTVTTPDLNL
;
A
#
# COMPACT_ATOMS: atom_id res chain seq x y z
N MET A 1 9.72 -31.20 60.57
CA MET A 1 9.54 -31.29 59.11
C MET A 1 10.36 -32.45 58.63
N GLU A 2 9.80 -33.34 57.82
CA GLU A 2 10.54 -34.48 57.26
C GLU A 2 11.59 -33.99 56.25
N PRO A 3 12.76 -34.64 56.14
CA PRO A 3 13.80 -34.24 55.19
C PRO A 3 13.31 -34.40 53.75
N CYS A 4 13.55 -33.40 52.92
CA CYS A 4 13.14 -33.45 51.51
C CYS A 4 13.99 -34.47 50.73
N GLY A 5 13.32 -35.36 49.98
CA GLY A 5 13.99 -36.26 49.05
C GLY A 5 14.38 -35.58 47.74
N VAL A 6 15.05 -36.32 46.85
CA VAL A 6 15.60 -35.86 45.55
C VAL A 6 14.56 -35.13 44.67
N ILE A 7 13.29 -35.56 44.71
CA ILE A 7 12.19 -34.94 43.94
C ILE A 7 11.95 -33.49 44.38
N CYS A 8 12.03 -33.23 45.68
CA CYS A 8 11.84 -31.90 46.25
C CYS A 8 13.02 -30.96 45.93
N GLU A 9 14.25 -31.48 45.97
CA GLU A 9 15.43 -30.72 45.54
C GLU A 9 15.34 -30.32 44.07
N GLY A 10 14.87 -31.21 43.19
CA GLY A 10 14.59 -30.89 41.79
C GLY A 10 13.52 -29.80 41.62
N LEU A 11 12.49 -29.80 42.46
CA LEU A 11 11.46 -28.75 42.45
C LEU A 11 12.02 -27.38 42.90
N TYR A 12 12.91 -27.33 43.89
CA TYR A 12 13.56 -26.07 44.28
C TYR A 12 14.38 -25.46 43.15
N ILE A 13 15.13 -26.29 42.41
CA ILE A 13 15.91 -25.84 41.24
C ILE A 13 14.96 -25.31 40.15
N SER A 14 13.85 -26.01 39.90
CA SER A 14 12.82 -25.58 38.95
C SER A 14 12.19 -24.24 39.33
N VAL A 15 11.83 -24.07 40.61
CA VAL A 15 11.30 -22.82 41.18
C VAL A 15 12.31 -21.68 41.01
N ALA A 16 13.58 -21.89 41.34
CA ALA A 16 14.63 -20.88 41.19
C ALA A 16 14.82 -20.44 39.73
N PHE A 17 14.84 -21.39 38.79
CA PHE A 17 14.96 -21.08 37.37
C PHE A 17 13.74 -20.35 36.81
N LYS A 18 12.53 -20.79 37.17
CA LYS A 18 11.27 -20.11 36.79
C LYS A 18 11.22 -18.68 37.32
N MET A 19 11.65 -18.45 38.55
CA MET A 19 11.76 -17.10 39.13
C MET A 19 12.75 -16.22 38.36
N LEU A 20 13.92 -16.77 38.01
CA LEU A 20 14.92 -16.05 37.23
C LEU A 20 14.39 -15.67 35.84
N LEU A 21 13.72 -16.60 35.15
CA LEU A 21 13.09 -16.33 33.86
C LEU A 21 11.98 -15.26 33.98
N LEU A 22 11.16 -15.33 35.03
CA LEU A 22 10.09 -14.35 35.26
C LEU A 22 10.66 -12.95 35.53
N ILE A 23 11.76 -12.85 36.29
CA ILE A 23 12.45 -11.58 36.55
C ILE A 23 13.03 -11.02 35.26
N LEU A 24 13.76 -11.84 34.48
CA LEU A 24 14.34 -11.41 33.20
C LEU A 24 13.28 -11.03 32.17
N GLY A 25 12.21 -11.81 32.07
CA GLY A 25 11.07 -11.54 31.19
C GLY A 25 10.35 -10.26 31.59
N SER A 26 10.06 -10.07 32.87
CA SER A 26 9.45 -8.85 33.39
C SER A 26 10.34 -7.63 33.18
N TRP A 27 11.65 -7.78 33.36
CA TRP A 27 12.62 -6.73 33.04
C TRP A 27 12.59 -6.37 31.54
N ALA A 28 12.57 -7.36 30.66
CA ALA A 28 12.55 -7.16 29.22
C ALA A 28 11.26 -6.48 28.72
N VAL A 29 10.10 -6.80 29.33
CA VAL A 29 8.79 -6.25 28.94
C VAL A 29 8.54 -4.87 29.55
N PHE A 30 8.79 -4.68 30.85
CA PHE A 30 8.37 -3.47 31.56
C PHE A 30 9.41 -2.34 31.59
N LEU A 31 10.72 -2.63 31.46
CA LEU A 31 11.73 -1.55 31.37
C LEU A 31 11.93 -1.05 29.93
N ARG A 32 11.34 -1.70 28.93
CA ARG A 32 11.42 -1.22 27.54
C ARG A 32 10.47 -0.03 27.36
N ARG A 33 11.02 1.13 26.99
CA ARG A 33 10.21 2.33 26.75
C ARG A 33 9.28 2.11 25.55
N PRO A 34 7.94 2.17 25.70
CA PRO A 34 7.03 2.10 24.57
C PRO A 34 7.22 3.32 23.67
N SER A 35 7.26 3.10 22.36
CA SER A 35 7.46 4.18 21.37
C SER A 35 6.24 5.11 21.23
N SER A 36 5.08 4.69 21.74
CA SER A 36 3.82 5.45 21.70
C SER A 36 2.86 4.97 22.79
N SER A 37 2.39 5.88 23.64
CA SER A 37 1.36 5.61 24.65
C SER A 37 -0.04 5.79 24.03
N LEU A 38 -0.85 4.74 24.02
CA LEU A 38 -2.26 4.80 23.58
C LEU A 38 -3.19 4.57 24.79
N PRO A 39 -4.34 5.24 24.88
CA PRO A 39 -5.26 5.13 26.02
C PRO A 39 -5.81 3.71 26.21
N ARG A 40 -6.09 2.97 25.13
CA ARG A 40 -6.53 1.56 25.18
C ARG A 40 -5.50 0.60 25.78
N LEU A 41 -4.22 1.01 25.81
CA LEU A 41 -3.18 0.22 26.44
C LEU A 41 -3.34 0.20 27.97
N VAL A 42 -3.88 1.28 28.55
CA VAL A 42 -4.19 1.37 29.98
C VAL A 42 -5.26 0.34 30.36
N GLU A 43 -6.23 0.06 29.49
CA GLU A 43 -7.26 -0.96 29.71
C GLU A 43 -6.66 -2.38 29.81
N PHE A 44 -5.73 -2.74 28.91
CA PHE A 44 -5.05 -4.04 28.96
C PHE A 44 -4.11 -4.17 30.17
N HIS A 45 -3.41 -3.09 30.53
CA HIS A 45 -2.61 -3.08 31.77
C HIS A 45 -3.49 -3.25 33.00
N ALA A 46 -4.64 -2.57 33.07
CA ALA A 46 -5.60 -2.71 34.16
C ALA A 46 -6.16 -4.14 34.24
N LEU A 47 -6.50 -4.76 33.11
CA LEU A 47 -6.95 -6.15 33.06
C LEU A 47 -5.88 -7.13 33.52
N LEU A 48 -4.63 -6.97 33.07
CA LEU A 48 -3.50 -7.81 33.50
C LEU A 48 -3.21 -7.65 34.99
N LEU A 49 -3.25 -6.42 35.52
CA LEU A 49 -3.08 -6.14 36.94
C LEU A 49 -4.21 -6.73 37.79
N LEU A 50 -5.46 -6.64 37.31
CA LEU A 50 -6.61 -7.26 37.97
C LEU A 50 -6.46 -8.79 38.03
N LEU A 51 -6.08 -9.42 36.91
CA LEU A 51 -5.86 -10.86 36.84
C LEU A 51 -4.72 -11.31 37.78
N LEU A 52 -3.61 -10.58 37.78
CA LEU A 52 -2.48 -10.81 38.69
C LEU A 52 -2.91 -10.69 40.15
N PHE A 53 -3.68 -9.65 40.49
CA PHE A 53 -4.19 -9.43 41.85
C PHE A 53 -5.09 -10.57 42.31
N LEU A 54 -6.10 -10.94 41.51
CA LEU A 54 -7.00 -12.05 41.84
C LEU A 54 -6.24 -13.36 42.05
N LEU A 55 -5.26 -13.64 41.18
CA LEU A 55 -4.43 -14.82 41.28
C LEU A 55 -3.61 -14.81 42.57
N LEU A 56 -2.83 -13.75 42.83
CA LEU A 56 -2.04 -13.63 44.06
C LEU A 56 -2.91 -13.74 45.31
N MET A 57 -4.05 -13.04 45.36
CA MET A 57 -4.96 -13.09 46.50
C MET A 57 -5.49 -14.51 46.76
N SER A 58 -5.89 -15.24 45.71
CA SER A 58 -6.38 -16.62 45.86
C SER A 58 -5.30 -17.57 46.40
N TYR A 59 -4.06 -17.45 45.91
CA TYR A 59 -2.94 -18.29 46.33
C TYR A 59 -2.43 -17.93 47.73
N TRP A 60 -2.37 -16.65 48.08
CA TRP A 60 -1.99 -16.19 49.42
C TRP A 60 -3.01 -16.58 50.47
N LEU A 61 -4.32 -16.52 50.16
CA LEU A 61 -5.37 -16.93 51.08
C LEU A 61 -5.30 -18.44 51.36
N PHE A 62 -5.08 -19.26 50.33
CA PHE A 62 -4.86 -20.69 50.51
C PHE A 62 -3.58 -20.99 51.28
N TYR A 63 -2.47 -20.31 50.98
CA TYR A 63 -1.20 -20.45 51.71
C TYR A 63 -1.35 -20.08 53.18
N GLY A 64 -2.01 -18.96 53.48
CA GLY A 64 -2.32 -18.50 54.83
C GLY A 64 -3.13 -19.52 55.63
N VAL A 65 -4.20 -20.06 55.04
CA VAL A 65 -5.07 -21.03 55.73
C VAL A 65 -4.40 -22.39 55.91
N ARG A 66 -3.67 -22.89 54.89
CA ARG A 66 -3.11 -24.25 54.90
C ARG A 66 -1.76 -24.36 55.60
N VAL A 67 -0.87 -23.39 55.35
CA VAL A 67 0.53 -23.46 55.81
C VAL A 67 0.70 -22.70 57.13
N LEU A 68 0.25 -21.44 57.21
CA LEU A 68 0.33 -20.63 58.44
C LEU A 68 -0.67 -21.10 59.51
N GLY A 69 -1.81 -21.67 59.09
CA GLY A 69 -2.79 -22.32 59.99
C GLY A 69 -2.33 -23.66 60.60
N GLY A 70 -1.10 -24.12 60.32
CA GLY A 70 -0.48 -25.27 60.99
C GLY A 70 -0.93 -26.66 60.51
N ASN A 71 -1.71 -26.75 59.43
CA ASN A 71 -2.33 -28.00 58.96
C ASN A 71 -1.46 -28.84 58.01
N GLU A 72 -0.49 -28.25 57.31
CA GLU A 72 0.37 -28.96 56.34
C GLU A 72 1.82 -29.09 56.86
N LYS A 73 2.27 -30.32 57.13
CA LYS A 73 3.66 -30.63 57.54
C LYS A 73 4.55 -31.15 56.40
N ASN A 74 3.94 -31.40 55.23
CA ASN A 74 4.58 -31.98 54.05
C ASN A 74 5.27 -30.90 53.21
N LEU A 75 6.59 -30.78 53.34
CA LEU A 75 7.39 -29.78 52.62
C LEU A 75 7.26 -29.93 51.08
N LEU A 76 7.16 -31.16 50.59
CA LEU A 76 6.96 -31.45 49.15
C LEU A 76 5.68 -30.81 48.60
N GLY A 77 4.56 -30.87 49.35
CA GLY A 77 3.29 -30.28 48.94
C GLY A 77 3.34 -28.76 48.87
N VAL A 78 4.03 -28.14 49.83
CA VAL A 78 4.24 -26.68 49.86
C VAL A 78 5.08 -26.25 48.66
N VAL A 79 6.18 -26.97 48.37
CA VAL A 79 7.05 -26.66 47.23
C VAL A 79 6.32 -26.88 45.91
N GLN A 80 5.55 -27.96 45.76
CA GLN A 80 4.75 -28.22 44.56
C GLN A 80 3.69 -27.13 44.33
N TYR A 81 3.06 -26.65 45.40
CA TYR A 81 2.11 -25.53 45.35
C TYR A 81 2.78 -24.21 44.95
N SER A 82 3.99 -23.94 45.47
CA SER A 82 4.78 -22.77 45.05
C SER A 82 5.17 -22.85 43.57
N ALA A 83 5.46 -24.04 43.06
CA ALA A 83 5.76 -24.26 41.65
C ALA A 83 4.56 -23.99 40.75
N SER A 84 3.33 -24.38 41.16
CA SER A 84 2.12 -24.11 40.38
C SER A 84 1.74 -22.62 40.35
N LEU A 85 1.99 -21.88 41.44
CA LEU A 85 1.88 -20.42 41.45
C LEU A 85 2.81 -19.79 40.40
N LEU A 86 4.06 -20.24 40.32
CA LEU A 86 5.02 -19.74 39.34
C LEU A 86 4.62 -20.06 37.90
N ASP A 87 4.09 -21.25 37.65
CA ASP A 87 3.55 -21.59 36.34
C ASP A 87 2.44 -20.63 35.93
N ALA A 88 1.50 -20.34 36.84
CA ALA A 88 0.42 -19.40 36.57
C ALA A 88 0.92 -17.96 36.34
N LEU A 89 1.92 -17.50 37.10
CA LEU A 89 2.56 -16.19 36.89
C LEU A 89 3.27 -16.11 35.54
N ILE A 90 3.94 -17.19 35.11
CA ILE A 90 4.56 -17.29 33.79
C ILE A 90 3.51 -17.24 32.68
N PHE A 91 2.35 -17.91 32.84
CA PHE A 91 1.26 -17.81 31.87
C PHE A 91 0.70 -16.38 31.75
N ILE A 92 0.51 -15.68 32.88
CA ILE A 92 0.11 -14.26 32.85
C ILE A 92 1.18 -13.41 32.17
N HIS A 93 2.47 -13.70 32.41
CA HIS A 93 3.57 -13.01 31.74
C HIS A 93 3.57 -13.26 30.22
N TYR A 94 3.35 -14.50 29.77
CA TYR A 94 3.19 -14.77 28.33
C TYR A 94 1.98 -14.06 27.73
N LEU A 95 0.85 -14.03 28.43
CA LEU A 95 -0.32 -13.27 28.00
C LEU A 95 0.01 -11.76 27.90
N ALA A 96 0.77 -11.22 28.84
CA ALA A 96 1.26 -9.85 28.80
C ALA A 96 2.15 -9.60 27.59
N VAL A 97 3.09 -10.50 27.27
CA VAL A 97 3.93 -10.42 26.06
C VAL A 97 3.06 -10.43 24.79
N VAL A 98 2.05 -11.30 24.71
CA VAL A 98 1.17 -11.36 23.53
C VAL A 98 0.33 -10.09 23.38
N LEU A 99 -0.30 -9.62 24.45
CA LEU A 99 -1.18 -8.45 24.42
C LEU A 99 -0.42 -7.13 24.24
N LEU A 100 0.78 -7.02 24.83
CA LEU A 100 1.56 -5.78 24.86
C LEU A 100 2.61 -5.72 23.74
N GLU A 101 3.36 -6.79 23.46
CA GLU A 101 4.50 -6.74 22.51
C GLU A 101 4.10 -7.13 21.07
N LEU A 102 3.39 -8.24 20.87
CA LEU A 102 3.06 -8.72 19.50
C LEU A 102 2.14 -7.76 18.75
N ARG A 103 1.30 -7.01 19.46
CA ARG A 103 0.42 -5.99 18.88
C ARG A 103 1.13 -4.66 18.60
N GLN A 104 2.22 -4.37 19.30
CA GLN A 104 2.99 -3.12 19.19
C GLN A 104 4.20 -3.23 18.24
N LEU A 105 4.62 -4.43 17.85
CA LEU A 105 5.72 -4.70 16.93
C LEU A 105 5.44 -4.32 15.46
N GLN A 106 4.64 -3.29 15.20
CA GLN A 106 4.56 -2.68 13.87
C GLN A 106 5.23 -1.30 13.86
N PRO A 107 6.56 -1.20 14.04
CA PRO A 107 7.30 -0.06 13.51
C PRO A 107 7.11 -0.11 11.99
N PHE A 108 6.20 0.74 11.53
CA PHE A 108 5.92 0.94 10.12
C PHE A 108 6.99 1.84 9.53
N PHE A 109 7.69 1.34 8.53
CA PHE A 109 8.40 2.14 7.56
C PHE A 109 7.45 2.47 6.41
N PHE A 110 7.61 3.67 5.88
CA PHE A 110 6.95 4.11 4.67
C PHE A 110 7.92 3.97 3.51
N LEU A 111 7.57 3.14 2.54
CA LEU A 111 8.36 2.91 1.34
C LEU A 111 7.72 3.71 0.21
N LYS A 112 8.47 4.65 -0.36
CA LYS A 112 8.12 5.25 -1.65
C LYS A 112 8.91 4.52 -2.73
N VAL A 113 8.18 3.79 -3.58
CA VAL A 113 8.73 3.05 -4.73
C VAL A 113 8.45 3.88 -5.97
N MET A 114 9.49 4.24 -6.71
CA MET A 114 9.40 5.02 -7.95
C MET A 114 9.96 4.21 -9.11
N ARG A 115 9.21 4.12 -10.21
CA ARG A 115 9.70 3.57 -11.47
C ARG A 115 10.51 4.64 -12.21
N SER A 116 11.79 4.37 -12.43
CA SER A 116 12.73 5.34 -13.00
C SER A 116 12.38 5.79 -14.42
N ARG A 117 11.62 4.99 -15.17
CA ARG A 117 11.36 5.20 -16.60
C ARG A 117 10.32 6.29 -16.87
N ASP A 118 9.33 6.45 -15.99
CA ASP A 118 8.21 7.39 -16.11
C ASP A 118 7.97 8.22 -14.85
N GLY A 119 8.70 7.96 -13.76
CA GLY A 119 8.54 8.68 -12.49
C GLY A 119 7.26 8.30 -11.74
N GLU A 120 6.54 7.26 -12.16
CA GLU A 120 5.36 6.80 -11.45
C GLU A 120 5.75 6.24 -10.09
N SER A 121 5.02 6.65 -9.04
CA SER A 121 5.34 6.27 -7.67
C SER A 121 4.15 5.68 -6.93
N ARG A 122 4.43 4.61 -6.18
CA ARG A 122 3.51 4.00 -5.22
C ARG A 122 4.11 4.04 -3.83
N PHE A 123 3.24 3.94 -2.84
CA PHE A 123 3.59 4.05 -1.44
C PHE A 123 3.13 2.80 -0.70
N TYR A 124 4.01 2.25 0.12
CA TYR A 124 3.74 1.05 0.89
C TYR A 124 4.10 1.24 2.35
N SER A 125 3.37 0.55 3.22
CA SER A 125 3.69 0.42 4.64
C SER A 125 4.31 -0.96 4.88
N LEU A 126 5.46 -1.00 5.56
CA LEU A 126 6.20 -2.23 5.80
C LEU A 126 6.72 -2.27 7.23
N GLY A 127 6.70 -3.43 7.87
CA GLY A 127 7.31 -3.62 9.19
C GLY A 127 8.84 -3.62 9.17
N LYS A 128 9.46 -3.95 10.31
CA LYS A 128 10.91 -4.24 10.40
C LYS A 128 11.25 -5.54 9.64
N LEU A 129 11.61 -5.40 8.38
CA LEU A 129 12.11 -6.50 7.54
C LEU A 129 13.55 -6.24 7.12
N SER A 130 14.23 -7.26 6.60
CA SER A 130 15.52 -7.08 5.92
C SER A 130 15.34 -6.41 4.56
N ILE A 131 16.40 -5.80 4.03
CA ILE A 131 16.36 -5.17 2.69
C ILE A 131 15.92 -6.19 1.62
N GLN A 132 16.41 -7.43 1.69
CA GLN A 132 15.99 -8.52 0.78
C GLN A 132 14.47 -8.80 0.85
N ARG A 133 13.91 -8.90 2.05
CA ARG A 133 12.47 -9.17 2.21
C ARG A 133 11.63 -7.97 1.77
N ALA A 134 12.12 -6.76 2.01
CA ALA A 134 11.52 -5.53 1.49
C ALA A 134 11.49 -5.51 -0.04
N ALA A 135 12.60 -5.88 -0.66
CA ALA A 135 12.74 -5.96 -2.10
C ALA A 135 11.72 -6.93 -2.72
N LEU A 136 11.61 -8.14 -2.17
CA LEU A 136 10.63 -9.13 -2.62
C LEU A 136 9.19 -8.61 -2.48
N PHE A 137 8.86 -8.02 -1.33
CA PHE A 137 7.55 -7.40 -1.11
C PHE A 137 7.26 -6.30 -2.15
N VAL A 138 8.24 -5.47 -2.49
CA VAL A 138 8.08 -4.44 -3.52
C VAL A 138 7.83 -5.06 -4.89
N LEU A 139 8.55 -6.15 -5.25
CA LEU A 139 8.35 -6.84 -6.53
C LEU A 139 6.97 -7.50 -6.63
N GLU A 140 6.50 -8.15 -5.58
CA GLU A 140 5.16 -8.76 -5.53
C GLU A 140 4.04 -7.74 -5.76
N ASN A 141 4.20 -6.53 -5.20
CA ASN A 141 3.23 -5.45 -5.35
C ASN A 141 3.45 -4.62 -6.63
N TYR A 142 4.67 -4.59 -7.17
CA TYR A 142 4.97 -3.89 -8.42
C TYR A 142 4.06 -4.35 -9.55
N HIS A 143 3.91 -5.66 -9.69
CA HIS A 143 3.08 -6.25 -10.74
C HIS A 143 1.57 -5.98 -10.53
N LYS A 144 1.13 -5.68 -9.31
CA LYS A 144 -0.27 -5.46 -8.92
C LYS A 144 -0.71 -4.00 -8.94
N ASP A 145 0.19 -3.07 -8.60
CA ASP A 145 -0.19 -1.67 -8.36
C ASP A 145 0.35 -0.70 -9.40
N PHE A 146 1.41 -1.06 -10.13
CA PHE A 146 1.95 -0.21 -11.17
C PHE A 146 1.22 -0.51 -12.49
N PRO A 147 0.67 0.53 -13.15
CA PRO A 147 0.06 0.35 -14.44
C PRO A 147 1.15 0.08 -15.49
N VAL A 148 0.71 -0.46 -16.62
CA VAL A 148 1.58 -0.70 -17.77
C VAL A 148 2.31 0.58 -18.17
N PHE A 149 3.61 0.46 -18.42
CA PHE A 149 4.44 1.59 -18.84
C PHE A 149 3.81 2.29 -20.05
N LYS A 150 3.39 3.54 -19.85
CA LYS A 150 2.93 4.40 -20.94
C LYS A 150 4.17 4.85 -21.70
N SER A 151 4.43 4.21 -22.84
CA SER A 151 5.48 4.60 -23.80
C SER A 151 5.19 5.96 -24.47
N SER A 152 4.65 6.94 -23.75
CA SER A 152 4.37 8.29 -24.24
C SER A 152 5.58 9.21 -24.13
N TYR A 153 6.53 8.94 -23.23
CA TYR A 153 7.54 9.93 -22.83
C TYR A 153 8.91 9.80 -23.53
N LEU A 154 9.20 8.69 -24.21
CA LEU A 154 10.54 8.41 -24.75
C LEU A 154 10.63 8.35 -26.27
N ALA A 155 9.51 8.40 -26.98
CA ALA A 155 9.54 8.67 -28.41
C ALA A 155 9.59 10.17 -28.64
N ALA A 156 10.61 10.84 -28.09
CA ALA A 156 11.13 12.01 -28.77
C ALA A 156 11.43 11.51 -30.19
N LYS A 157 10.63 11.91 -31.16
CA LYS A 157 10.99 11.69 -32.56
C LYS A 157 12.42 12.21 -32.65
N LYS A 158 13.36 11.36 -33.06
CA LYS A 158 14.67 11.86 -33.52
C LYS A 158 14.33 13.07 -34.39
N PRO A 159 14.87 14.27 -34.12
CA PRO A 159 14.51 15.44 -34.89
C PRO A 159 14.68 15.04 -36.35
N ALA A 160 13.56 14.98 -37.07
CA ALA A 160 13.59 14.64 -38.49
C ALA A 160 14.57 15.63 -39.07
N LYS A 161 15.64 15.12 -39.70
CA LYS A 161 16.73 15.90 -40.31
C LYS A 161 16.17 17.23 -40.78
N GLN A 162 16.54 18.28 -40.04
CA GLN A 162 16.44 19.70 -40.37
C GLN A 162 15.90 19.89 -41.79
N SER A 163 14.57 19.78 -41.95
CA SER A 163 13.95 20.13 -43.23
C SER A 163 14.11 21.62 -43.28
N GLN A 164 15.01 22.06 -44.16
CA GLN A 164 15.37 23.44 -44.38
C GLN A 164 14.16 24.33 -44.19
N ILE A 165 14.16 25.11 -43.11
CA ILE A 165 13.31 26.29 -43.00
C ILE A 165 13.87 27.25 -44.05
N LEU A 166 13.43 27.06 -45.30
CA LEU A 166 13.40 28.12 -46.29
C LEU A 166 12.61 29.27 -45.67
N GLY A 167 13.27 30.39 -45.42
CA GLY A 167 12.58 31.67 -45.28
C GLY A 167 12.96 32.57 -44.11
N VAL A 168 13.88 32.19 -43.22
CA VAL A 168 14.39 33.15 -42.21
C VAL A 168 15.77 33.65 -42.66
N LYS A 169 15.76 34.71 -43.47
CA LYS A 169 16.97 35.45 -43.84
C LYS A 169 17.38 36.30 -42.62
N MET A 170 18.15 35.73 -41.71
CA MET A 170 18.80 36.50 -40.65
C MET A 170 19.97 37.26 -41.27
N TYR A 171 19.87 38.60 -41.28
CA TYR A 171 21.00 39.46 -41.61
C TYR A 171 22.05 39.31 -40.52
N ASN A 172 23.19 38.70 -40.86
CA ASN A 172 24.36 38.74 -40.00
C ASN A 172 24.99 40.12 -40.20
N VAL A 173 24.87 40.98 -39.18
CA VAL A 173 25.64 42.22 -39.13
C VAL A 173 26.98 41.85 -38.51
N ASP A 174 28.01 41.74 -39.35
CA ASP A 174 29.35 41.35 -38.94
C ASP A 174 29.93 42.31 -37.90
N GLY A 175 30.34 41.74 -36.77
CA GLY A 175 31.28 42.31 -35.81
C GLY A 175 32.18 41.18 -35.31
N PRO A 176 33.52 41.33 -35.30
CA PRO A 176 34.42 40.20 -35.13
C PRO A 176 34.65 39.93 -33.63
N GLU A 177 33.81 39.11 -33.00
CA GLU A 177 34.15 38.46 -31.72
C GLU A 177 33.70 37.00 -31.72
N GLU A 178 34.66 36.13 -32.02
CA GLU A 178 34.48 34.69 -32.19
C GLU A 178 34.83 33.97 -30.88
N SER A 179 33.83 33.65 -30.04
CA SER A 179 33.85 32.49 -29.11
C SER A 179 32.66 32.41 -28.14
N THR A 180 31.97 33.51 -27.81
CA THR A 180 30.88 33.52 -26.81
C THR A 180 29.50 33.19 -27.38
N VAL A 181 29.26 33.44 -28.67
CA VAL A 181 27.94 33.26 -29.31
C VAL A 181 27.53 31.77 -29.41
N ARG A 182 28.47 30.83 -29.49
CA ARG A 182 28.19 29.39 -29.64
C ARG A 182 27.62 28.75 -28.36
N GLN A 183 28.04 29.19 -27.17
CA GLN A 183 27.50 28.69 -25.89
C GLN A 183 26.07 29.17 -25.65
N SER A 184 25.76 30.43 -25.96
CA SER A 184 24.40 30.99 -25.84
C SER A 184 23.42 30.30 -26.79
N GLN A 185 23.83 29.99 -28.01
CA GLN A 185 23.00 29.27 -28.99
C GLN A 185 22.65 27.84 -28.53
N SER A 186 23.57 27.12 -27.86
CA SER A 186 23.30 25.78 -27.32
C SER A 186 22.30 25.78 -26.15
N LEU A 187 22.31 26.82 -25.29
CA LEU A 187 21.38 26.96 -24.16
C LEU A 187 19.99 27.44 -24.61
N ILE A 188 19.93 28.28 -25.64
CA ILE A 188 18.67 28.72 -26.25
C ILE A 188 18.04 27.59 -27.08
N SER A 189 18.85 26.79 -27.78
CA SER A 189 18.39 25.59 -28.52
C SER A 189 17.83 24.52 -27.58
N THR A 190 18.48 24.27 -26.44
CA THR A 190 18.01 23.28 -25.45
C THR A 190 16.75 23.74 -24.72
N SER A 191 16.65 25.00 -24.31
CA SER A 191 15.42 25.56 -23.72
C SER A 191 14.23 25.61 -24.70
N SER A 192 14.49 25.84 -26.00
CA SER A 192 13.49 25.70 -27.06
C SER A 192 12.98 24.26 -27.17
N SER A 193 13.87 23.26 -27.05
CA SER A 193 13.49 21.84 -27.09
C SER A 193 12.57 21.42 -25.94
N TYR A 194 12.77 21.95 -24.72
CA TYR A 194 11.86 21.67 -23.59
C TYR A 194 10.48 22.29 -23.78
N LYS A 195 10.40 23.52 -24.30
CA LYS A 195 9.14 24.18 -24.63
C LYS A 195 8.39 23.42 -25.72
N GLU A 196 9.09 22.99 -26.77
CA GLU A 196 8.53 22.19 -27.86
C GLU A 196 7.96 20.86 -27.36
N ARG A 197 8.70 20.14 -26.50
CA ARG A 197 8.19 18.92 -25.84
C ARG A 197 6.93 19.18 -25.02
N TYR A 198 6.90 20.27 -24.26
CA TYR A 198 5.71 20.63 -23.47
C TYR A 198 4.48 20.88 -24.37
N TYR A 199 4.64 21.57 -25.50
CA TYR A 199 3.54 21.77 -26.45
C TYR A 199 3.13 20.46 -27.14
N GLU A 200 4.08 19.60 -27.50
CA GLU A 200 3.79 18.26 -28.04
C GLU A 200 2.99 17.41 -27.03
N GLU A 201 3.35 17.47 -25.74
CA GLU A 201 2.61 16.81 -24.65
C GLU A 201 1.20 17.36 -24.51
N ALA A 202 1.03 18.68 -24.54
CA ALA A 202 -0.28 19.32 -24.46
C ALA A 202 -1.17 18.96 -25.67
N GLU A 203 -0.60 18.94 -26.88
CA GLU A 203 -1.29 18.49 -28.08
C GLU A 203 -1.69 17.01 -28.00
N TYR A 204 -0.77 16.16 -27.54
CA TYR A 204 -1.02 14.74 -27.34
C TYR A 204 -2.15 14.53 -26.32
N ALA A 205 -2.12 15.21 -25.18
CA ALA A 205 -3.17 15.17 -24.18
C ALA A 205 -4.52 15.64 -24.74
N ARG A 206 -4.54 16.66 -25.61
CA ARG A 206 -5.75 17.10 -26.31
C ARG A 206 -6.25 16.04 -27.29
N LYS A 207 -5.36 15.39 -28.05
CA LYS A 207 -5.70 14.29 -28.97
C LYS A 207 -6.30 13.11 -28.19
N VAL A 208 -5.67 12.69 -27.10
CA VAL A 208 -6.17 11.63 -26.21
C VAL A 208 -7.55 11.98 -25.65
N ARG A 209 -7.74 13.19 -25.12
CA ARG A 209 -9.05 13.65 -24.62
C ARG A 209 -10.13 13.61 -25.69
N LYS A 210 -9.84 14.08 -26.91
CA LYS A 210 -10.77 14.03 -28.05
C LYS A 210 -11.14 12.60 -28.45
N ARG A 211 -10.16 11.68 -28.46
CA ARG A 211 -10.40 10.26 -28.76
C ARG A 211 -11.20 9.56 -27.66
N LYS A 212 -10.87 9.85 -26.38
CA LYS A 212 -11.62 9.38 -25.21
C LYS A 212 -13.09 9.79 -25.29
N ALA A 213 -13.38 11.06 -25.54
CA ALA A 213 -14.77 11.54 -25.66
C ALA A 213 -15.54 10.79 -26.76
N ARG A 214 -14.94 10.61 -27.94
CA ARG A 214 -15.55 9.86 -29.06
C ARG A 214 -15.81 8.40 -28.69
N LEU A 215 -14.85 7.76 -28.03
CA LEU A 215 -14.97 6.38 -27.57
C LEU A 215 -16.15 6.22 -26.60
N VAL A 216 -16.23 7.09 -25.60
CA VAL A 216 -17.30 7.07 -24.60
C VAL A 216 -18.67 7.25 -25.26
N ILE A 217 -18.80 8.19 -26.21
CA ILE A 217 -20.06 8.41 -26.94
C ILE A 217 -20.44 7.16 -27.74
N SER A 218 -19.54 6.64 -28.59
CA SER A 218 -19.83 5.46 -29.42
C SER A 218 -20.22 4.23 -28.58
N ILE A 219 -19.59 4.02 -27.43
CA ILE A 219 -19.92 2.90 -26.54
C ILE A 219 -21.29 3.08 -25.87
N ASN A 220 -21.62 4.28 -25.40
CA ASN A 220 -22.95 4.52 -24.83
C ASN A 220 -24.05 4.34 -25.88
N GLU A 221 -23.86 4.85 -27.10
CA GLU A 221 -24.82 4.67 -28.20
C GLU A 221 -25.02 3.18 -28.54
N ALA A 222 -23.92 2.42 -28.61
CA ALA A 222 -23.92 0.98 -28.84
C ALA A 222 -24.72 0.20 -27.77
N PHE A 223 -24.49 0.49 -26.49
CA PHE A 223 -25.21 -0.18 -25.40
C PHE A 223 -26.68 0.25 -25.33
N CYS A 224 -27.00 1.52 -25.61
CA CYS A 224 -28.39 1.97 -25.73
C CYS A 224 -29.12 1.27 -26.90
N GLN A 225 -28.44 1.03 -28.02
CA GLN A 225 -29.02 0.26 -29.13
C GLN A 225 -29.35 -1.17 -28.71
N LEU A 226 -28.47 -1.82 -27.93
CA LEU A 226 -28.75 -3.16 -27.41
C LEU A 226 -29.92 -3.18 -26.42
N GLN A 227 -29.99 -2.19 -25.52
CA GLN A 227 -31.11 -2.09 -24.59
C GLN A 227 -32.44 -1.98 -25.33
N ARG A 228 -32.51 -1.15 -26.38
CA ARG A 228 -33.71 -1.03 -27.22
C ARG A 228 -34.08 -2.34 -27.91
N LEU A 229 -33.10 -3.09 -28.43
CA LEU A 229 -33.34 -4.41 -29.02
C LEU A 229 -33.87 -5.40 -27.97
N SER A 230 -33.29 -5.40 -26.77
CA SER A 230 -33.74 -6.25 -25.66
C SER A 230 -35.16 -5.91 -25.16
N GLU A 231 -35.55 -4.64 -25.23
CA GLU A 231 -36.90 -4.18 -24.89
C GLU A 231 -37.92 -4.62 -25.96
N GLN A 232 -37.55 -4.53 -27.25
CA GLN A 232 -38.36 -5.04 -28.36
C GLN A 232 -38.57 -6.56 -28.29
N ASP A 233 -37.56 -7.30 -27.84
CA ASP A 233 -37.67 -8.75 -27.63
C ASP A 233 -38.63 -9.09 -26.46
N LYS A 234 -38.61 -8.31 -25.37
CA LYS A 234 -39.53 -8.47 -24.22
C LYS A 234 -40.99 -8.16 -24.57
N GLU A 235 -41.22 -7.28 -25.53
CA GLU A 235 -42.56 -7.00 -26.08
C GLU A 235 -43.08 -8.10 -27.02
N GLY A 236 -42.37 -9.23 -27.17
CA GLY A 236 -42.82 -10.41 -27.91
C GLY A 236 -42.70 -10.30 -29.43
N LYS A 237 -41.90 -9.37 -29.95
CA LYS A 237 -41.75 -9.11 -31.40
C LYS A 237 -40.68 -9.95 -32.08
N SER A 238 -39.91 -10.76 -31.35
CA SER A 238 -38.82 -11.60 -31.91
C SER A 238 -38.66 -12.92 -31.12
N PRO A 239 -38.55 -14.09 -31.79
CA PRO A 239 -38.35 -15.38 -31.13
C PRO A 239 -36.88 -15.73 -30.86
N TYR A 240 -35.93 -14.82 -31.09
CA TYR A 240 -34.50 -15.10 -30.93
C TYR A 240 -33.98 -14.63 -29.57
N VAL A 241 -33.69 -15.59 -28.67
CA VAL A 241 -32.83 -15.35 -27.51
C VAL A 241 -31.42 -15.11 -28.03
N LEU A 242 -31.01 -13.85 -28.13
CA LEU A 242 -29.67 -13.52 -28.62
C LEU A 242 -28.63 -13.97 -27.57
N HIS A 243 -27.75 -14.91 -27.94
CA HIS A 243 -26.66 -15.29 -27.05
C HIS A 243 -25.77 -14.06 -26.79
N PRO A 244 -25.27 -13.86 -25.56
CA PRO A 244 -24.47 -12.68 -25.21
C PRO A 244 -23.24 -12.44 -26.11
N ARG A 245 -22.68 -13.52 -26.67
CA ARG A 245 -21.56 -13.44 -27.62
C ARG A 245 -21.98 -12.90 -28.99
N ASP A 246 -23.16 -13.28 -29.48
CA ASP A 246 -23.72 -12.79 -30.74
C ASP A 246 -24.13 -11.33 -30.61
N ALA A 247 -24.68 -10.95 -29.45
CA ALA A 247 -24.95 -9.57 -29.08
C ALA A 247 -23.65 -8.73 -29.10
N ALA A 248 -22.58 -9.23 -28.49
CA ALA A 248 -21.28 -8.58 -28.49
C ALA A 248 -20.72 -8.41 -29.92
N GLN A 249 -20.82 -9.45 -30.77
CA GLN A 249 -20.36 -9.39 -32.15
C GLN A 249 -21.15 -8.40 -33.02
N SER A 250 -22.46 -8.25 -32.80
CA SER A 250 -23.29 -7.29 -33.54
C SER A 250 -22.96 -5.83 -33.22
N ILE A 251 -22.56 -5.54 -31.99
CA ILE A 251 -22.22 -4.19 -31.54
C ILE A 251 -20.76 -3.83 -31.82
N PHE A 252 -19.85 -4.81 -31.81
CA PHE A 252 -18.42 -4.58 -31.97
C PHE A 252 -18.06 -3.65 -33.15
N PRO A 253 -18.65 -3.76 -34.36
CA PRO A 253 -18.37 -2.84 -35.47
C PRO A 253 -18.65 -1.36 -35.16
N LEU A 254 -19.64 -1.06 -34.31
CA LEU A 254 -20.00 0.31 -33.91
C LEU A 254 -18.93 0.95 -33.01
N ILE A 255 -18.26 0.13 -32.20
CA ILE A 255 -17.26 0.58 -31.22
C ILE A 255 -15.82 0.41 -31.71
N ALA A 256 -15.57 -0.51 -32.65
CA ALA A 256 -14.23 -0.93 -33.05
C ALA A 256 -13.37 0.24 -33.54
N GLN A 257 -13.92 1.12 -34.38
CA GLN A 257 -13.14 2.22 -34.95
C GLN A 257 -12.74 3.26 -33.89
N SER A 258 -13.66 3.62 -32.99
CA SER A 258 -13.39 4.62 -31.94
C SER A 258 -12.42 4.04 -30.90
N LEU A 259 -12.58 2.76 -30.54
CA LEU A 259 -11.71 2.03 -29.62
C LEU A 259 -10.30 1.87 -30.19
N GLN A 260 -10.14 1.35 -31.41
CA GLN A 260 -8.82 1.19 -32.03
C GLN A 260 -8.09 2.53 -32.20
N ARG A 261 -8.80 3.61 -32.55
CA ARG A 261 -8.20 4.95 -32.63
C ARG A 261 -7.71 5.44 -31.27
N TYR A 262 -8.46 5.17 -30.20
CA TYR A 262 -8.03 5.47 -28.84
C TYR A 262 -6.79 4.65 -28.46
N LEU A 263 -6.86 3.32 -28.58
CA LEU A 263 -5.78 2.39 -28.23
C LEU A 263 -4.48 2.65 -29.01
N ARG A 264 -4.56 3.02 -30.29
CA ARG A 264 -3.38 3.41 -31.07
C ARG A 264 -2.79 4.73 -30.59
N THR A 265 -3.63 5.70 -30.23
CA THR A 265 -3.17 6.99 -29.71
C THR A 265 -2.47 6.80 -28.37
N THR A 266 -3.04 5.99 -27.47
CA THR A 266 -2.47 5.66 -26.15
C THR A 266 -1.38 4.59 -26.18
N ARG A 267 -1.07 4.05 -27.37
CA ARG A 267 -0.11 2.95 -27.60
C ARG A 267 -0.45 1.64 -26.90
N GLN A 268 -1.71 1.42 -26.54
CA GLN A 268 -2.23 0.20 -25.91
C GLN A 268 -2.71 -0.86 -26.93
N ALA A 269 -2.65 -0.59 -28.23
CA ALA A 269 -3.19 -1.49 -29.25
C ALA A 269 -2.59 -2.92 -29.26
N HIS A 270 -1.37 -3.09 -28.73
CA HIS A 270 -0.71 -4.39 -28.62
C HIS A 270 -1.23 -5.23 -27.43
N LEU A 271 -1.89 -4.59 -26.47
CA LEU A 271 -2.38 -5.24 -25.25
C LEU A 271 -3.75 -5.90 -25.44
N HIS A 272 -4.54 -5.44 -26.42
CA HIS A 272 -5.91 -5.89 -26.63
C HIS A 272 -6.09 -6.47 -28.02
N SER A 273 -6.30 -7.79 -28.09
CA SER A 273 -6.71 -8.46 -29.32
C SER A 273 -8.21 -8.26 -29.58
N MET A 274 -8.64 -8.43 -30.83
CA MET A 274 -10.07 -8.37 -31.17
C MET A 274 -10.89 -9.39 -30.36
N GLU A 275 -10.38 -10.62 -30.20
CA GLU A 275 -11.06 -11.67 -29.45
C GLU A 275 -11.18 -11.32 -27.96
N SER A 276 -10.14 -10.76 -27.35
CA SER A 276 -10.16 -10.29 -25.95
C SER A 276 -11.21 -9.19 -25.74
N ILE A 277 -11.34 -8.25 -26.70
CA ILE A 277 -12.34 -7.19 -26.63
C ILE A 277 -13.76 -7.77 -26.71
N ILE A 278 -14.00 -8.70 -27.63
CA ILE A 278 -15.31 -9.36 -27.79
C ILE A 278 -15.64 -10.21 -26.55
N GLN A 279 -14.64 -10.89 -25.98
CA GLN A 279 -14.80 -11.67 -24.76
C GLN A 279 -15.17 -10.78 -23.56
N HIS A 280 -14.49 -9.63 -23.39
CA HIS A 280 -14.85 -8.67 -22.35
C HIS A 280 -16.25 -8.08 -22.58
N LEU A 281 -16.57 -7.71 -23.82
CA LEU A 281 -17.91 -7.23 -24.17
C LEU A 281 -18.97 -8.29 -23.85
N THR A 282 -18.71 -9.56 -24.17
CA THR A 282 -19.58 -10.69 -23.83
C THR A 282 -19.77 -10.79 -22.32
N MET A 283 -18.69 -10.69 -21.53
CA MET A 283 -18.73 -10.69 -20.07
C MET A 283 -19.57 -9.52 -19.50
N CYS A 284 -19.41 -8.31 -20.07
CA CYS A 284 -20.23 -7.16 -19.71
C CYS A 284 -21.72 -7.43 -19.96
N LEU A 285 -22.07 -8.06 -21.08
CA LEU A 285 -23.45 -8.37 -21.41
C LEU A 285 -24.02 -9.50 -20.56
N THR A 286 -23.25 -10.56 -20.28
CA THR A 286 -23.70 -11.68 -19.43
C THR A 286 -24.04 -11.23 -18.01
N HIS A 287 -23.31 -10.25 -17.47
CA HIS A 287 -23.48 -9.75 -16.12
C HIS A 287 -24.28 -8.43 -16.03
N ASN A 288 -24.92 -7.99 -17.13
CA ASN A 288 -25.67 -6.72 -17.20
C ASN A 288 -24.86 -5.51 -16.70
N MET A 289 -23.57 -5.47 -17.04
CA MET A 289 -22.68 -4.38 -16.65
C MET A 289 -22.93 -3.11 -17.47
N SER A 290 -22.63 -1.96 -16.87
CA SER A 290 -22.79 -0.67 -17.53
C SER A 290 -21.73 -0.46 -18.63
N PRO A 291 -21.96 0.47 -19.59
CA PRO A 291 -20.95 0.82 -20.60
C PRO A 291 -19.67 1.38 -19.97
N GLN A 292 -19.77 1.98 -18.77
CA GLN A 292 -18.62 2.47 -18.01
C GLN A 292 -17.75 1.34 -17.47
N ALA A 293 -18.35 0.21 -17.10
CA ALA A 293 -17.60 -0.98 -16.66
C ALA A 293 -16.83 -1.60 -17.81
N PHE A 294 -17.39 -1.62 -19.03
CA PHE A 294 -16.65 -2.03 -20.23
C PHE A 294 -15.46 -1.09 -20.51
N LEU A 295 -15.67 0.22 -20.36
CA LEU A 295 -14.66 1.26 -20.58
C LEU A 295 -13.50 1.23 -19.57
N GLU A 296 -13.70 0.67 -18.37
CA GLU A 296 -12.72 0.67 -17.28
C GLU A 296 -11.38 0.05 -17.73
N GLU A 297 -11.43 -1.13 -18.37
CA GLU A 297 -10.27 -1.88 -18.86
C GLU A 297 -9.35 -1.07 -19.79
N TYR A 298 -9.93 -0.16 -20.58
CA TYR A 298 -9.20 0.61 -21.60
C TYR A 298 -8.78 1.99 -21.10
N LEU A 299 -9.65 2.65 -20.32
CA LEU A 299 -9.42 4.02 -19.83
C LEU A 299 -8.49 4.06 -18.61
N GLN A 300 -8.53 3.01 -17.80
CA GLN A 300 -7.70 2.82 -16.63
C GLN A 300 -6.95 1.49 -16.79
N PRO A 301 -5.88 1.45 -17.61
CA PRO A 301 -5.12 0.22 -17.79
C PRO A 301 -4.65 -0.25 -16.43
N GLY A 302 -5.10 -1.44 -16.03
CA GLY A 302 -4.81 -1.98 -14.72
C GLY A 302 -3.38 -2.53 -14.62
N PRO A 303 -3.11 -3.35 -13.59
CA PRO A 303 -1.78 -3.91 -13.39
C PRO A 303 -1.24 -4.65 -14.61
N LEU A 304 0.09 -4.68 -14.68
CA LEU A 304 0.81 -5.50 -15.66
C LEU A 304 0.29 -6.95 -15.70
N VAL A 305 -0.15 -7.52 -14.57
CA VAL A 305 -0.63 -8.92 -14.46
C VAL A 305 -1.84 -9.21 -15.34
N GLN A 306 -2.68 -8.22 -15.61
CA GLN A 306 -3.87 -8.39 -16.46
C GLN A 306 -3.50 -8.73 -17.90
N TYR A 307 -2.31 -8.31 -18.33
CA TYR A 307 -1.81 -8.53 -19.67
C TYR A 307 -0.81 -9.69 -19.58
N GLN A 308 -1.12 -10.85 -20.17
CA GLN A 308 -0.34 -12.10 -20.14
C GLN A 308 1.07 -12.02 -20.79
N MET A 309 1.66 -10.81 -20.83
CA MET A 309 2.88 -10.46 -21.53
C MET A 309 4.08 -10.22 -20.60
N ILE A 310 3.98 -10.47 -19.29
CA ILE A 310 5.11 -10.22 -18.38
C ILE A 310 6.13 -11.36 -18.49
N PRO A 311 7.32 -11.16 -19.08
CA PRO A 311 8.41 -12.08 -18.84
C PRO A 311 8.73 -12.01 -17.34
N THR A 312 8.80 -13.15 -16.66
CA THR A 312 9.36 -13.26 -15.31
C THR A 312 10.83 -12.89 -15.36
N GLY A 313 11.10 -11.58 -15.41
CA GLY A 313 12.41 -11.01 -15.54
C GLY A 313 13.19 -11.23 -14.25
N VAL A 314 14.47 -11.59 -14.39
CA VAL A 314 15.40 -11.60 -13.26
C VAL A 314 15.53 -10.17 -12.75
N TRP A 315 15.34 -9.98 -11.44
CA TRP A 315 15.55 -8.71 -10.76
C TRP A 315 16.82 -8.76 -9.92
N THR A 316 17.65 -7.73 -10.03
CA THR A 316 18.86 -7.58 -9.21
C THR A 316 18.66 -6.50 -8.17
N LEU A 317 18.80 -6.86 -6.90
CA LEU A 317 18.77 -5.94 -5.77
C LEU A 317 20.13 -5.24 -5.62
N VAL A 318 20.13 -3.91 -5.70
CA VAL A 318 21.31 -3.05 -5.52
C VAL A 318 21.09 -2.19 -4.29
N SER A 319 21.96 -2.29 -3.30
CA SER A 319 21.94 -1.48 -2.08
C SER A 319 23.37 -1.16 -1.66
N GLU A 320 23.57 0.02 -1.06
CA GLU A 320 24.85 0.41 -0.47
C GLU A 320 25.15 -0.35 0.84
N GLU A 321 24.10 -0.79 1.54
CA GLU A 321 24.20 -1.60 2.75
C GLU A 321 24.09 -3.11 2.43
N PRO A 322 24.68 -3.99 3.26
CA PRO A 322 24.52 -5.43 3.08
C PRO A 322 23.04 -5.81 3.19
N VAL A 323 22.54 -6.47 2.15
CA VAL A 323 21.11 -6.73 1.92
C VAL A 323 20.43 -7.58 3.00
N THR A 324 21.21 -8.27 3.84
CA THR A 324 20.73 -9.04 4.99
C THR A 324 20.36 -8.18 6.20
N ARG A 325 20.79 -6.91 6.24
CA ARG A 325 20.47 -5.99 7.35
C ARG A 325 19.01 -5.56 7.35
N PRO A 326 18.47 -5.17 8.53
CA PRO A 326 17.13 -4.62 8.63
C PRO A 326 17.05 -3.24 7.98
N ILE A 327 15.87 -2.92 7.46
CA ILE A 327 15.54 -1.62 6.91
C ILE A 327 15.72 -0.51 7.97
N ARG A 328 16.27 0.62 7.53
CA ARG A 328 16.48 1.82 8.34
C ARG A 328 15.80 3.04 7.72
N SER A 329 15.53 4.06 8.53
CA SER A 329 15.01 5.33 8.02
C SER A 329 16.06 6.01 7.14
N ASN A 330 15.61 6.70 6.10
CA ASN A 330 16.41 7.45 5.14
C ASN A 330 17.37 6.56 4.32
N MET A 331 17.02 5.29 4.16
CA MET A 331 17.73 4.36 3.30
C MET A 331 17.13 4.37 1.89
N THR A 332 17.98 4.15 0.89
CA THR A 332 17.54 3.89 -0.48
C THR A 332 18.13 2.58 -1.00
N PHE A 333 17.37 1.88 -1.83
CA PHE A 333 17.86 0.72 -2.57
C PHE A 333 17.15 0.64 -3.92
N CYS A 334 17.77 -0.03 -4.88
CA CYS A 334 17.26 -0.14 -6.23
C CYS A 334 16.98 -1.60 -6.60
N LEU A 335 15.94 -1.82 -7.39
CA LEU A 335 15.62 -3.09 -8.02
C LEU A 335 15.76 -2.87 -9.52
N GLN A 336 16.72 -3.55 -10.13
CA GLN A 336 17.01 -3.41 -11.55
C GLN A 336 16.54 -4.64 -12.31
N SER A 337 15.92 -4.39 -13.46
CA SER A 337 15.55 -5.40 -14.44
C SER A 337 15.90 -4.85 -15.83
N ILE A 338 15.91 -5.73 -16.84
CA ILE A 338 16.26 -5.38 -18.23
C ILE A 338 15.38 -4.22 -18.74
N ASP A 339 14.08 -4.24 -18.41
CA ASP A 339 13.11 -3.30 -18.96
C ASP A 339 12.69 -2.19 -18.00
N SER A 340 12.98 -2.33 -16.70
CA SER A 340 12.45 -1.47 -15.63
C SER A 340 13.40 -1.40 -14.44
N ASN A 341 13.58 -0.18 -13.93
CA ASN A 341 14.32 0.08 -12.69
C ASN A 341 13.38 0.72 -11.67
N LEU A 342 13.36 0.18 -10.45
CA LEU A 342 12.62 0.72 -9.32
C LEU A 342 13.59 1.27 -8.29
N VAL A 343 13.35 2.51 -7.87
CA VAL A 343 14.07 3.14 -6.78
C VAL A 343 13.16 3.14 -5.56
N VAL A 344 13.61 2.51 -4.48
CA VAL A 344 12.87 2.43 -3.22
C VAL A 344 13.53 3.36 -2.22
N THR A 345 12.74 4.27 -1.67
CA THR A 345 13.14 5.21 -0.63
C THR A 345 12.37 4.87 0.64
N VAL A 346 13.09 4.65 1.74
CA VAL A 346 12.52 4.26 3.03
C VAL A 346 12.54 5.45 3.97
N SER A 347 11.37 5.80 4.48
CA SER A 347 11.18 6.82 5.50
C SER A 347 10.63 6.18 6.78
N GLY A 348 11.21 6.51 7.93
CA GLY A 348 10.60 6.20 9.22
C GLY A 348 9.32 7.00 9.42
N VAL A 349 8.25 6.35 9.90
CA VAL A 349 7.03 7.06 10.29
C VAL A 349 7.31 7.88 11.55
N PRO A 350 6.94 9.17 11.60
CA PRO A 350 7.14 9.99 12.79
C PRO A 350 6.34 9.45 13.97
N THR A 351 6.88 9.56 15.18
CA THR A 351 6.14 9.23 16.41
C THR A 351 4.99 10.22 16.58
N LEU A 352 3.76 9.76 16.36
CA LEU A 352 2.56 10.55 16.58
C LEU A 352 2.25 10.61 18.09
N ARG A 353 2.06 11.82 18.61
CA ARG A 353 1.50 12.03 19.96
C ARG A 353 0.05 12.48 19.79
N LEU A 354 -0.89 11.64 20.24
CA LEU A 354 -2.31 11.99 20.29
C LEU A 354 -2.61 12.59 21.66
N ASN A 355 -3.13 13.80 21.69
CA ASN A 355 -3.68 14.42 22.90
C ASN A 355 -5.21 14.36 22.79
N GLU A 356 -5.87 13.90 23.85
CA GLU A 356 -7.33 13.83 23.91
C GLU A 356 -7.86 14.99 24.77
N THR A 357 -8.79 15.76 24.21
CA THR A 357 -9.51 16.81 24.94
C THR A 357 -11.00 16.56 24.80
N PHE A 358 -11.68 16.31 25.92
CA PHE A 358 -13.13 16.20 25.95
C PHE A 358 -13.75 17.60 25.92
N ILE A 359 -14.56 17.88 24.89
CA ILE A 359 -15.33 19.12 24.80
C ILE A 359 -16.73 18.81 25.37
N PRO A 360 -17.10 19.34 26.55
CA PRO A 360 -18.41 19.12 27.12
C PRO A 360 -19.50 19.76 26.23
N PRO A 361 -20.69 19.16 26.10
CA PRO A 361 -21.76 19.65 25.23
C PRO A 361 -22.30 21.05 25.62
N THR A 362 -21.96 21.54 26.82
CA THR A 362 -22.32 22.88 27.32
C THR A 362 -21.46 24.01 26.76
N SER A 363 -20.32 23.71 26.11
CA SER A 363 -19.42 24.73 25.54
C SER A 363 -19.96 25.37 24.26
N HIS A 364 -21.09 24.90 23.73
CA HIS A 364 -21.77 25.49 22.56
C HIS A 364 -22.73 26.63 22.92
N ARG A 365 -22.83 27.01 24.21
CA ARG A 365 -23.75 28.06 24.64
C ARG A 365 -23.12 29.44 24.41
N PHE A 366 -23.48 30.08 23.31
CA PHE A 366 -23.18 31.49 23.09
C PHE A 366 -23.97 32.35 24.08
N THR A 367 -23.27 33.00 25.01
CA THR A 367 -23.87 34.05 25.83
C THR A 367 -23.98 35.31 24.97
N VAL A 368 -25.19 35.61 24.51
CA VAL A 368 -25.52 36.94 23.97
C VAL A 368 -25.56 37.88 25.16
N THR A 369 -24.49 38.63 25.40
CA THR A 369 -24.54 39.80 26.29
C THR A 369 -25.38 40.86 25.58
N THR A 370 -26.64 41.01 25.99
CA THR A 370 -27.42 42.21 25.68
C THR A 370 -26.76 43.39 26.38
N PRO A 371 -26.43 44.49 25.69
CA PRO A 371 -25.88 45.67 26.35
C PRO A 371 -26.93 46.24 27.30
N ASP A 372 -26.49 46.57 28.52
CA ASP A 372 -27.31 47.15 29.57
C ASP A 372 -28.02 48.42 29.07
N LEU A 373 -29.35 48.34 28.91
CA LEU A 373 -30.22 49.51 28.83
C LEU A 373 -30.48 49.99 30.26
N ASN A 374 -29.52 50.74 30.79
CA ASN A 374 -29.78 51.66 31.90
C ASN A 374 -30.34 52.96 31.32
N LEU A 375 -31.66 53.12 31.41
CA LEU A 375 -32.36 54.40 31.63
C LEU A 375 -33.78 54.14 32.14
#